data_AF-B8FYZ6-F1
#
_entry.id   AF-B8FYZ6-F1
#
_cell.length_a   1.000
_cell.length_b   1.000
_cell.length_c   1.000
_cell.angle_alpha   90.00
_cell.angle_beta   90.00
_cell.angle_gamma   90.00
#
_symmetry.space_group_name_H-M   'P 1'
#
loop_
_entity.id
_entity.type
_entity.pdbx_description
1 polymer ?
#
loop_
_entity_poly.entity_id
_entity_poly.type
_entity_poly.pdbx_seq_one_letter_code
_entity_poly.pdbx_strand_id
1 'polypeptide(L)'
;MAFQDKELVCKDCGTTFIFTVGEQEFYAEKGFENEPQRCRDCRNARKASRNSGESRQREMHTVVCAECGVETQVPFQPTSDRPVYCRDCYQNHRVGR
;
A
#
# COMPACT_ATOMS: atom_id res chain seq x y z
N MET A 1 9.10 -7.25 30.94
CA MET A 1 9.48 -8.57 30.40
C MET A 1 10.95 -8.51 30.04
N ALA A 2 11.76 -9.51 30.38
CA ALA A 2 13.15 -9.54 29.95
C ALA A 2 13.18 -9.98 28.48
N PHE A 3 13.32 -9.02 27.57
CA PHE A 3 13.52 -9.31 26.16
C PHE A 3 14.92 -9.89 25.96
N GLN A 4 15.03 -10.90 25.10
CA GLN A 4 16.30 -11.55 24.75
C GLN A 4 16.36 -11.70 23.24
N ASP A 5 17.55 -11.64 22.65
CA ASP A 5 17.72 -11.83 21.22
C ASP A 5 17.12 -13.17 20.79
N LYS A 6 16.24 -13.12 19.78
CA LYS A 6 15.54 -14.30 19.27
C LYS A 6 15.89 -14.54 17.81
N GLU A 7 16.31 -15.75 17.47
CA GLU A 7 16.50 -16.12 16.08
C GLU A 7 15.17 -16.53 15.44
N LEU A 8 14.86 -15.93 14.29
CA LEU A 8 13.65 -16.18 13.51
C LEU A 8 14.02 -16.56 12.07
N VAL A 9 13.14 -17.33 11.42
CA VAL A 9 13.32 -17.73 10.01
C VAL A 9 12.46 -16.84 9.12
N CYS A 10 13.06 -16.26 8.09
CA CYS A 10 12.33 -15.45 7.13
C CYS A 10 11.39 -16.32 6.27
N LYS A 11 10.10 -16.00 6.25
CA LYS A 11 9.11 -16.73 5.44
C LYS A 11 9.33 -16.61 3.93
N ASP A 12 9.98 -15.55 3.45
CA ASP A 12 10.16 -15.31 2.01
C ASP A 12 11.48 -15.92 1.48
N CYS A 13 12.62 -15.81 2.21
CA CYS A 13 13.93 -16.29 1.75
C CYS A 13 14.52 -17.46 2.54
N GLY A 14 13.88 -17.88 3.64
CA GLY A 14 14.33 -19.00 4.47
C GLY A 14 15.57 -18.75 5.33
N THR A 15 16.20 -17.57 5.23
CA THR A 15 17.37 -17.22 6.04
C THR A 15 16.98 -16.97 7.49
N THR A 16 17.84 -17.36 8.42
CA THR A 16 17.74 -16.96 9.82
C THR A 16 18.12 -15.49 9.99
N PHE A 17 17.42 -14.78 10.86
CA PHE A 17 17.74 -13.41 11.24
C PHE A 17 17.44 -13.19 12.73
N ILE A 18 18.12 -12.22 13.33
CA ILE A 18 18.01 -11.93 14.76
C ILE A 18 16.94 -10.86 14.97
N PHE A 19 15.97 -11.17 15.82
CA PHE A 19 15.03 -10.22 16.39
C PHE A 19 15.60 -9.74 17.72
N THR A 20 16.32 -8.63 17.64
CA THR A 20 17.11 -8.11 18.77
C THR A 20 16.23 -7.59 19.90
N VAL A 21 16.80 -7.48 21.10
CA VAL A 21 16.15 -6.83 22.26
C VAL A 21 15.59 -5.45 21.89
N GLY A 22 16.39 -4.61 21.21
CA GLY A 22 15.95 -3.26 20.82
C GLY A 22 14.79 -3.27 19.82
N GLU A 23 14.73 -4.24 18.91
CA GLU A 23 13.55 -4.41 18.03
C GLU A 23 12.32 -4.88 18.80
N GLN A 24 12.47 -5.74 19.83
CA GLN A 24 11.36 -6.18 20.67
C GLN A 24 10.78 -5.04 21.51
N GLU A 25 11.64 -4.21 22.09
CA GLU A 25 11.23 -3.01 22.82
C GLU A 25 10.47 -2.03 21.91
N PHE A 26 10.96 -1.82 20.69
CA PHE A 26 10.26 -1.02 19.68
C PHE A 26 8.89 -1.59 19.34
N TYR A 27 8.78 -2.93 19.19
CA TYR A 27 7.49 -3.57 18.89
C TYR A 27 6.51 -3.40 20.05
N ALA A 28 6.97 -3.58 21.29
CA ALA A 28 6.15 -3.37 22.49
C ALA A 28 5.68 -1.92 22.63
N GLU A 29 6.55 -0.92 22.43
CA GLU A 29 6.19 0.50 22.50
C GLU A 29 5.12 0.89 21.47
N LYS A 30 5.20 0.32 20.26
CA LYS A 30 4.22 0.58 19.19
C LYS A 30 2.94 -0.24 19.32
N GLY A 31 2.82 -1.09 20.34
CA GLY A 31 1.66 -1.97 20.51
C GLY A 31 1.57 -3.08 19.47
N PHE A 32 2.70 -3.51 18.89
CA PHE A 32 2.74 -4.65 17.98
C PHE A 32 2.83 -5.95 18.78
N GLU A 33 1.76 -6.76 18.72
CA GLU A 33 1.69 -8.06 19.39
C GLU A 33 2.39 -9.18 18.60
N ASN A 34 2.72 -8.94 17.33
CA ASN A 34 3.23 -9.97 16.41
C ASN A 34 4.73 -9.81 16.15
N GLU A 35 5.45 -10.94 16.08
CA GLU A 35 6.86 -10.99 15.73
C GLU A 35 7.11 -10.78 14.23
N PRO A 36 8.27 -10.21 13.84
CA PRO A 36 8.62 -10.06 12.44
C PRO A 36 8.70 -11.42 11.73
N GLN A 37 7.96 -11.56 10.63
CA GLN A 37 7.91 -12.78 9.83
C GLN A 37 8.97 -12.81 8.70
N ARG A 38 9.68 -11.69 8.50
CA ARG A 38 10.58 -11.47 7.36
C ARG A 38 11.82 -10.72 7.82
N CYS A 39 12.97 -11.10 7.25
CA CYS A 39 14.21 -10.38 7.47
C CYS A 39 14.15 -8.95 6.94
N ARG A 40 15.08 -8.11 7.38
CA ARG A 40 15.18 -6.69 6.99
C ARG A 40 15.25 -6.51 5.47
N ASP A 41 15.99 -7.37 4.77
CA ASP A 41 16.15 -7.28 3.32
C ASP A 41 14.86 -7.58 2.57
N CYS A 42 14.13 -8.65 2.93
CA CYS A 42 12.83 -8.95 2.34
C CYS A 42 11.78 -7.88 2.65
N ARG A 43 11.81 -7.28 3.86
CA ARG A 43 10.96 -6.13 4.20
C ARG A 43 11.28 -4.92 3.31
N ASN A 44 12.56 -4.61 3.15
CA ASN A 44 13.03 -3.50 2.31
C ASN A 44 12.73 -3.71 0.82
N ALA A 45 12.96 -4.92 0.29
CA ALA A 45 12.66 -5.27 -1.08
C ALA A 45 11.17 -5.09 -1.39
N ARG A 46 10.26 -5.57 -0.53
CA ARG A 46 8.81 -5.33 -0.69
C ARG A 46 8.43 -3.86 -0.60
N LYS A 47 9.07 -3.09 0.28
CA LYS A 47 8.83 -1.64 0.38
C LYS A 47 9.30 -0.95 -0.91
N ALA A 48 10.46 -1.33 -1.43
CA ALA A 48 10.98 -0.84 -2.70
C ALA A 48 10.04 -1.20 -3.85
N SER A 49 9.56 -2.44 -3.96
CA SER A 49 8.58 -2.83 -4.99
C SER A 49 7.24 -2.09 -4.90
N ARG A 50 6.89 -1.55 -3.72
CA ARG A 50 5.70 -0.71 -3.55
C ARG A 50 5.95 0.76 -3.89
N ASN A 51 7.18 1.24 -3.71
CA ASN A 51 7.57 2.63 -3.93
C ASN A 51 8.16 2.87 -5.33
N SER A 52 8.64 1.81 -5.98
CA SER A 52 8.77 1.73 -7.43
C SER A 52 7.36 1.69 -7.98
N GLY A 53 6.74 2.88 -8.01
CA GLY A 53 5.52 3.18 -8.72
C GLY A 53 5.74 3.02 -10.22
N GLU A 54 6.04 1.80 -10.65
CA GLU A 54 5.37 1.29 -11.83
C GLU A 54 3.90 1.31 -11.45
N SER A 55 3.27 2.47 -11.69
CA SER A 55 1.85 2.60 -11.89
C SER A 55 1.48 1.38 -12.72
N ARG A 56 1.02 0.30 -12.07
CA ARG A 56 0.65 -0.99 -12.69
C ARG A 56 -0.04 -0.58 -13.97
N GLN A 57 0.60 -0.66 -15.15
CA GLN A 57 0.23 0.17 -16.32
C GLN A 57 -1.28 0.26 -16.43
N ARG A 58 -1.88 1.28 -15.78
CA ARG A 58 -3.33 1.34 -15.64
C ARG A 58 -3.66 1.99 -16.95
N GLU A 59 -4.12 1.18 -17.89
CA GLU A 59 -4.56 1.68 -19.17
C GLU A 59 -5.53 2.83 -18.88
N MET A 60 -5.11 4.03 -19.29
CA MET A 60 -5.88 5.22 -19.01
C MET A 60 -7.02 5.22 -20.02
N HIS A 61 -8.24 5.04 -19.54
CA HIS A 61 -9.41 5.06 -20.40
C HIS A 61 -9.89 6.50 -20.54
N THR A 62 -9.95 6.99 -21.77
CA THR A 62 -10.57 8.27 -22.09
C THR A 62 -12.08 8.15 -21.92
N VAL A 63 -12.66 9.05 -21.14
CA VAL A 63 -14.08 9.10 -20.81
C VAL A 63 -14.56 10.54 -20.79
N VAL A 64 -15.85 10.74 -21.04
CA VAL A 64 -16.48 12.06 -20.94
C VAL A 64 -17.08 12.21 -19.54
N CYS A 65 -16.78 13.33 -18.88
CA CYS A 65 -17.36 13.63 -17.57
C CYS A 65 -18.88 13.78 -17.66
N ALA A 66 -19.61 13.07 -16.80
CA ALA A 66 -21.08 13.08 -16.78
C ALA A 66 -21.69 14.42 -16.33
N GLU A 67 -20.92 15.30 -15.68
CA GLU A 67 -21.41 16.59 -15.18
C GLU A 67 -21.04 17.75 -16.11
N CYS A 68 -19.76 17.90 -16.46
CA CYS A 68 -19.27 19.04 -17.23
C CYS A 68 -18.97 18.73 -18.71
N GLY A 69 -19.04 17.47 -19.13
CA GLY A 69 -18.82 17.06 -20.52
C GLY A 69 -17.35 17.10 -21.00
N VAL A 70 -16.38 17.40 -20.12
CA VAL A 70 -14.96 17.40 -20.49
C VAL A 70 -14.42 15.99 -20.66
N GLU A 71 -13.52 15.80 -21.63
CA GLU A 71 -12.74 14.57 -21.75
C GLU A 71 -11.73 14.46 -20.62
N THR A 72 -11.73 13.32 -19.93
CA THR A 72 -10.83 13.02 -18.83
C THR A 72 -10.33 11.59 -18.93
N GLN A 73 -9.26 11.29 -18.21
CA GLN A 73 -8.64 9.96 -18.23
C GLN A 73 -8.79 9.32 -16.85
N VAL A 74 -9.31 8.10 -16.83
CA VAL A 74 -9.50 7.33 -15.59
C VAL A 74 -8.70 6.02 -15.62
N PRO A 75 -8.13 5.61 -14.47
CA PRO A 75 -7.28 4.42 -14.40
C PRO A 75 -8.10 3.13 -14.13
N PHE A 76 -9.39 3.14 -14.46
CA PHE A 76 -10.32 2.03 -14.28
C PHE A 76 -11.24 1.94 -15.50
N GLN A 77 -11.67 0.73 -15.84
CA GLN A 77 -12.58 0.55 -16.98
C GLN A 77 -13.95 1.16 -16.63
N PRO A 78 -14.44 2.14 -17.42
CA PRO A 78 -15.76 2.71 -17.20
C PRO A 78 -16.84 1.65 -17.41
N THR A 79 -17.83 1.62 -16.53
CA THR A 79 -19.02 0.76 -16.64
C THR A 79 -20.22 1.63 -16.97
N SER A 80 -21.20 1.09 -17.70
CA SER A 80 -22.44 1.83 -18.04
C SER A 80 -23.31 2.13 -16.83
N ASP A 81 -23.08 1.44 -15.70
CA ASP A 81 -23.93 1.52 -14.52
C ASP A 81 -23.62 2.72 -13.61
N ARG A 82 -22.47 3.39 -13.78
CA ARG A 82 -22.01 4.45 -12.87
C ARG A 82 -21.47 5.66 -13.65
N PRO A 83 -21.90 6.90 -13.31
CA PRO A 83 -21.37 8.10 -13.94
C PRO A 83 -19.89 8.29 -13.57
N VAL A 84 -19.09 8.67 -14.57
CA VAL A 84 -17.67 9.00 -14.38
C VAL A 84 -17.52 10.51 -14.36
N TYR A 85 -16.77 11.03 -13.40
CA TYR A 85 -16.55 12.45 -13.19
C TYR A 85 -15.07 12.80 -13.38
N CYS A 86 -14.79 14.00 -13.89
CA CYS A 86 -13.45 14.56 -13.86
C CYS A 86 -13.02 14.84 -12.42
N ARG A 87 -11.73 15.15 -12.21
CA ARG A 87 -11.17 15.38 -10.88
C ARG A 87 -11.93 16.46 -10.10
N ASP A 88 -12.26 17.56 -10.75
CA ASP A 88 -12.92 18.71 -10.13
C ASP A 88 -14.37 18.39 -9.74
N CYS A 89 -15.16 17.84 -10.67
CA CYS A 89 -16.52 17.38 -10.40
C CYS A 89 -16.55 16.31 -9.30
N TYR A 90 -15.65 15.33 -9.33
CA TYR A 90 -15.57 14.30 -8.30
C TYR A 90 -15.26 14.90 -6.91
N GLN A 91 -14.37 15.89 -6.83
CA GLN A 91 -14.09 16.59 -5.57
C GLN A 91 -15.31 17.34 -5.06
N ASN A 92 -16.03 18.03 -5.94
CA ASN A 92 -17.26 18.74 -5.59
C ASN A 92 -18.34 17.78 -5.04
N HIS A 93 -18.53 16.62 -5.68
CA HIS A 93 -19.46 15.57 -5.22
C HIS A 93 -19.02 14.91 -3.89
N ARG A 94 -17.72 14.85 -3.59
CA ARG A 94 -17.21 14.27 -2.33
C ARG A 94 -17.42 15.15 -1.12
N VAL A 95 -17.48 16.47 -1.29
CA VAL A 95 -17.62 17.42 -0.17
C VAL A 95 -19.05 17.42 0.39
N GLY A 96 -20.03 16.92 -0.37
CA GLY A 96 -21.43 16.82 0.06
C GLY A 96 -21.85 15.51 0.72
N ARG A 97 -20.91 14.62 1.10
CA ARG A 97 -21.20 13.29 1.67
C ARG A 97 -20.67 13.11 3.08
#